data_AF-A0A1V2RD46-F1
#
_entry.id   AF-A0A1V2RD46-F1
#
_cell.length_a   1.000
_cell.length_b   1.000
_cell.length_c   1.000
_cell.angle_alpha   90.00
_cell.angle_beta   90.00
_cell.angle_gamma   90.00
#
_symmetry.space_group_name_H-M   'P 1'
#
loop_
_entity.id
_entity.type
_entity.pdbx_description
1 polymer ?
#
loop_
_entity_poly.entity_id
_entity_poly.type
_entity_poly.pdbx_seq_one_letter_code
_entity_poly.pdbx_strand_id
1 'polypeptide(L)'
;MTARIPYAGPESVPAAGVVRVLGDPVLGAFRKACHEAARRTPGVTFYELTEAAARVAFHSAAMSDRRLRHRILCRSRGGLVAFAAPPPFPGSAALDFREPPLWAEVFAWYGLRVLRAGVLTAPPSSAGAEVLDASDRQALLRWRPRTLGELVFTSWNVPGPPGGPAGRPAR
;
A
#
# COMPACT_ATOMS: atom_id res chain seq x y z
N MET A 1 64.51 20.21 16.61
CA MET A 1 63.06 20.29 16.35
C MET A 1 62.86 20.32 14.84
N THR A 2 62.27 19.26 14.28
CA THR A 2 61.22 19.23 13.24
C THR A 2 61.02 17.77 12.85
N ALA A 3 59.77 17.31 12.96
CA ALA A 3 59.39 15.92 13.07
C ALA A 3 58.83 15.34 11.76
N ARG A 4 59.08 14.04 11.61
CA ARG A 4 58.37 12.95 10.90
C ARG A 4 57.25 13.28 9.90
N ILE A 5 57.39 12.65 8.73
CA ILE A 5 56.36 12.31 7.74
C ILE A 5 55.32 11.36 8.37
N PRO A 6 54.05 11.40 7.93
CA PRO A 6 53.40 10.15 7.59
C PRO A 6 52.68 10.15 6.22
N TYR A 7 52.66 8.93 5.67
CA TYR A 7 52.04 8.46 4.45
C TYR A 7 50.52 8.28 4.65
N ALA A 8 49.69 8.59 3.63
CA ALA A 8 48.29 8.16 3.57
C ALA A 8 47.99 7.69 2.14
N GLY A 9 47.56 6.42 2.04
CA GLY A 9 47.43 5.63 0.82
C GLY A 9 46.23 5.96 -0.07
N PRO A 10 46.00 5.12 -1.10
CA PRO A 10 45.11 5.42 -2.20
C PRO A 10 43.63 5.48 -1.78
N GLU A 11 42.94 6.43 -2.39
CA GLU A 11 41.51 6.68 -2.29
C GLU A 11 40.69 5.40 -2.44
N SER A 12 39.79 5.18 -1.49
CA SER A 12 38.82 4.09 -1.52
C SER A 12 37.95 4.20 -2.77
N VAL A 13 38.13 3.24 -3.67
CA VAL A 13 37.17 2.91 -4.72
C VAL A 13 35.85 2.53 -4.05
N PRO A 14 34.71 3.20 -4.34
CA PRO A 14 33.43 2.71 -3.85
C PRO A 14 33.13 1.37 -4.52
N ALA A 15 33.03 0.34 -3.68
CA ALA A 15 32.70 -1.01 -4.07
C ALA A 15 31.38 -1.05 -4.84
N ALA A 16 31.44 -1.75 -5.97
CA ALA A 16 30.39 -2.50 -6.65
C ALA A 16 28.95 -2.22 -6.18
N GLY A 17 28.18 -1.67 -7.13
CA GLY A 17 26.73 -1.51 -7.04
C GLY A 17 26.05 -2.76 -6.49
N VAL A 18 25.58 -2.67 -5.26
CA VAL A 18 24.41 -3.42 -4.84
C VAL A 18 23.24 -2.72 -5.51
N VAL A 19 22.79 -3.26 -6.64
CA VAL A 19 21.44 -3.00 -7.14
C VAL A 19 20.51 -3.56 -6.06
N ARG A 20 20.18 -2.72 -5.08
CA ARG A 20 19.08 -3.00 -4.18
C ARG A 20 17.83 -2.92 -5.04
N VAL A 21 17.32 -4.08 -5.45
CA VAL A 21 15.89 -4.20 -5.70
C VAL A 21 15.23 -4.03 -4.33
N LEU A 22 15.08 -2.78 -3.88
CA LEU A 22 14.32 -2.42 -2.70
C LEU A 22 12.85 -2.69 -3.04
N GLY A 23 12.46 -3.97 -2.96
CA GLY A 23 11.06 -4.31 -2.82
C GLY A 23 10.53 -3.53 -1.63
N ASP A 24 9.35 -2.94 -1.78
CA ASP A 24 8.71 -2.17 -0.73
C ASP A 24 8.66 -3.03 0.55
N PRO A 25 9.30 -2.62 1.68
CA PRO A 25 9.29 -3.41 2.90
C PRO A 25 7.87 -3.73 3.38
N VAL A 26 6.91 -2.87 3.06
CA VAL A 26 5.49 -3.09 3.35
C VAL A 26 4.90 -4.20 2.49
N LEU A 27 5.22 -4.27 1.20
CA LEU A 27 4.80 -5.38 0.33
C LEU A 27 5.36 -6.72 0.82
N GLY A 28 6.63 -6.74 1.24
CA GLY A 28 7.26 -7.94 1.80
C GLY A 28 6.57 -8.42 3.08
N ALA A 29 6.27 -7.51 4.00
CA ALA A 29 5.53 -7.78 5.23
C ALA A 29 4.10 -8.26 4.93
N PHE A 30 3.41 -7.59 4.00
CA PHE A 30 2.03 -7.92 3.61
C PHE A 30 1.92 -9.31 3.00
N ARG A 31 2.82 -9.65 2.07
CA ARG A 31 2.87 -10.99 1.47
C ARG A 31 3.09 -12.08 2.52
N LYS A 32 4.01 -11.86 3.46
CA LYS A 32 4.28 -12.81 4.56
C LYS A 32 3.05 -12.97 5.45
N ALA A 33 2.38 -11.87 5.81
CA ALA A 33 1.16 -11.91 6.62
C ALA A 33 0.03 -12.71 5.93
N CYS A 34 -0.18 -12.54 4.63
CA CYS A 34 -1.17 -13.32 3.88
C CYS A 34 -0.89 -14.82 3.91
N HIS A 35 0.37 -15.22 3.65
CA HIS A 35 0.76 -16.63 3.73
C HIS A 35 0.64 -17.19 5.15
N GLU A 36 1.03 -16.42 6.16
CA GLU A 36 0.97 -16.85 7.56
C GLU A 36 -0.48 -17.04 8.03
N ALA A 37 -1.37 -16.13 7.65
CA ALA A 37 -2.79 -16.22 7.97
C ALA A 37 -3.43 -17.48 7.36
N ALA A 38 -3.14 -17.76 6.08
CA ALA A 38 -3.61 -18.98 5.40
C ALA A 38 -3.01 -20.26 6.01
N ARG A 39 -1.74 -20.22 6.41
CA ARG A 39 -1.06 -21.37 7.04
C ARG A 39 -1.62 -21.69 8.42
N ARG A 40 -1.88 -20.68 9.25
CA ARG A 40 -2.28 -20.86 10.65
C ARG A 40 -3.76 -21.11 10.86
N THR A 41 -4.60 -20.64 9.94
CA THR A 41 -6.04 -20.63 10.14
C THR A 41 -6.71 -21.65 9.24
N PRO A 42 -7.23 -22.76 9.79
CA PRO A 42 -7.91 -23.77 8.98
C PRO A 42 -9.08 -23.19 8.19
N GLY A 43 -9.09 -23.44 6.89
CA GLY A 43 -10.13 -22.94 5.98
C GLY A 43 -9.91 -21.50 5.51
N VAL A 44 -8.77 -20.87 5.83
CA VAL A 44 -8.34 -19.63 5.19
C VAL A 44 -7.45 -19.97 3.99
N THR A 45 -7.76 -19.38 2.83
CA THR A 45 -7.02 -19.58 1.59
C THR A 45 -6.53 -18.25 1.06
N PHE A 46 -5.28 -18.23 0.58
CA PHE A 46 -4.69 -17.10 -0.13
C PHE A 46 -4.61 -17.42 -1.62
N TYR A 47 -5.19 -16.55 -2.45
CA TYR A 47 -5.34 -16.80 -3.89
C TYR A 47 -4.36 -16.00 -4.73
N GLU A 48 -4.34 -14.68 -4.52
CA GLU A 48 -3.60 -13.76 -5.37
C GLU A 48 -3.13 -12.55 -4.58
N LEU A 49 -2.01 -11.99 -5.04
CA LEU A 49 -1.45 -10.72 -4.59
C LEU A 49 -1.30 -9.81 -5.80
N THR A 50 -1.94 -8.65 -5.73
CA THR A 50 -1.75 -7.56 -6.69
C THR A 50 -0.87 -6.51 -6.03
N GLU A 51 0.28 -6.24 -6.65
CA GLU A 51 1.13 -5.14 -6.23
C GLU A 51 0.50 -3.79 -6.63
N ALA A 52 0.77 -2.76 -5.82
CA ALA A 52 0.39 -1.39 -6.13
C ALA A 52 1.04 -0.96 -7.44
N ALA A 53 0.23 -0.68 -8.47
CA ALA A 53 0.73 0.01 -9.66
C ALA A 53 1.06 1.47 -9.31
N ALA A 54 1.81 2.17 -10.18
CA ALA A 54 2.29 3.54 -9.94
C ALA A 54 1.23 4.58 -9.50
N ARG A 55 -0.06 4.30 -9.74
CA ARG A 55 -1.20 5.18 -9.43
C ARG A 55 -2.13 4.64 -8.34
N VAL A 56 -1.84 3.47 -7.78
CA VAL A 56 -2.64 2.84 -6.73
C VAL A 56 -1.88 2.97 -5.42
N ALA A 57 -2.51 3.52 -4.38
CA ALA A 57 -1.84 3.75 -3.10
C ALA A 57 -1.68 2.48 -2.23
N PHE A 58 -2.10 1.32 -2.73
CA PHE A 58 -2.19 0.09 -1.97
C PHE A 58 -1.91 -1.16 -2.82
N HIS A 59 -1.34 -2.17 -2.17
CA HIS A 59 -1.34 -3.55 -2.63
C HIS A 59 -2.68 -4.19 -2.26
N SER A 60 -3.12 -5.20 -3.01
CA SER A 60 -4.29 -5.98 -2.63
C SER A 60 -4.04 -7.47 -2.65
N ALA A 61 -4.72 -8.20 -1.78
CA ALA A 61 -4.72 -9.65 -1.76
C ALA A 61 -6.16 -10.17 -1.81
N ALA A 62 -6.40 -11.25 -2.54
CA ALA A 62 -7.65 -11.99 -2.42
C ALA A 62 -7.44 -13.19 -1.49
N MET A 63 -8.26 -13.25 -0.45
CA MET A 63 -8.28 -14.35 0.50
C MET A 63 -9.72 -14.79 0.74
N SER A 64 -9.94 -15.99 1.25
CA SER A 64 -11.24 -16.41 1.76
C SER A 64 -11.09 -17.08 3.10
N ASP A 65 -12.15 -17.07 3.88
CA ASP A 65 -12.38 -18.06 4.93
C ASP A 65 -13.58 -18.96 4.56
N ARG A 66 -14.02 -19.81 5.49
CA ARG A 66 -15.15 -20.72 5.27
C ARG A 66 -16.48 -20.02 4.97
N ARG A 67 -16.61 -18.74 5.34
CA ARG A 67 -17.86 -17.97 5.24
C ARG A 67 -17.83 -16.99 4.10
N LEU A 68 -16.70 -16.29 3.90
CA LEU A 68 -16.62 -15.12 3.03
C LEU A 68 -15.33 -15.08 2.22
N ARG A 69 -15.43 -14.46 1.04
CA ARG A 69 -14.29 -13.94 0.31
C ARG A 69 -13.97 -12.53 0.80
N HIS A 70 -12.68 -12.24 0.87
CA HIS A 70 -12.11 -11.00 1.36
C HIS A 70 -11.15 -10.43 0.31
N ARG A 71 -11.28 -9.14 0.06
CA ARG A 71 -10.24 -8.33 -0.55
C ARG A 71 -9.51 -7.60 0.56
N ILE A 72 -8.24 -7.90 0.74
CA ILE A 72 -7.40 -7.23 1.73
C ILE A 72 -6.63 -6.14 0.99
N LEU A 73 -6.64 -4.92 1.52
CA LEU A 73 -5.90 -3.78 1.00
C LEU A 73 -4.78 -3.45 1.98
N CYS A 74 -3.57 -3.23 1.49
CA CYS A 74 -2.44 -2.79 2.29
C CYS A 74 -1.82 -1.55 1.66
N ARG A 75 -1.93 -0.42 2.35
CA ARG A 75 -1.37 0.85 1.90
C ARG A 75 0.14 0.72 1.80
N SER A 76 0.70 1.00 0.62
CA SER A 76 2.15 0.88 0.38
C SER A 76 2.97 1.77 1.32
N ARG A 77 2.40 2.93 1.71
CA ARG A 77 2.96 3.80 2.74
C ARG A 77 2.28 3.58 4.09
N GLY A 78 3.07 3.32 5.12
CA GLY A 78 2.59 3.23 6.50
C GLY A 78 1.92 1.92 6.90
N GLY A 79 1.73 0.96 5.96
CA GLY A 79 1.31 -0.40 6.28
C GLY A 79 -0.10 -0.50 6.89
N LEU A 80 -1.00 0.43 6.53
CA LEU A 80 -2.40 0.37 6.94
C LEU A 80 -3.12 -0.74 6.15
N VAL A 81 -3.81 -1.62 6.87
CA VAL A 81 -4.49 -2.78 6.30
C VAL A 81 -6.00 -2.65 6.51
N ALA A 82 -6.77 -2.91 5.45
CA ALA A 82 -8.23 -2.93 5.49
C ALA A 82 -8.77 -4.22 4.86
N PHE A 83 -9.93 -4.64 5.34
CA PHE A 83 -10.70 -5.75 4.79
C PHE A 83 -11.92 -5.20 4.06
N ALA A 84 -12.18 -5.72 2.87
CA ALA A 84 -13.31 -5.34 2.06
C ALA A 84 -13.95 -6.56 1.40
N ALA A 85 -15.20 -6.42 0.95
CA ALA A 85 -15.79 -7.35 0.01
C ALA A 85 -14.99 -7.37 -1.31
N PRO A 86 -15.02 -8.48 -2.06
CA PRO A 86 -14.65 -8.45 -3.47
C PRO A 86 -15.46 -7.37 -4.20
N PRO A 87 -14.89 -6.72 -5.23
CA PRO A 87 -15.61 -5.71 -5.99
C PRO A 87 -16.87 -6.33 -6.61
N PRO A 88 -17.99 -5.58 -6.69
CA PRO A 88 -19.27 -6.10 -7.19
C PRO A 88 -19.20 -6.53 -8.67
N PHE A 89 -18.28 -5.96 -9.44
CA PHE A 89 -17.97 -6.31 -10.82
C PHE A 89 -16.51 -5.98 -11.15
N PRO A 90 -15.91 -6.63 -12.16
CA PRO A 90 -14.54 -6.35 -12.59
C PRO A 90 -14.36 -4.87 -12.98
N GLY A 91 -13.29 -4.24 -12.49
CA GLY A 91 -13.00 -2.82 -12.76
C GLY A 91 -13.70 -1.82 -11.84
N SER A 92 -14.60 -2.25 -10.95
CA SER A 92 -15.17 -1.35 -9.94
C SER A 92 -14.09 -0.86 -8.96
N ALA A 93 -14.07 0.45 -8.74
CA ALA A 93 -13.24 1.10 -7.72
C ALA A 93 -13.93 1.16 -6.36
N ALA A 94 -15.18 0.67 -6.24
CA ALA A 94 -15.92 0.70 -4.99
C ALA A 94 -15.27 -0.24 -3.95
N LEU A 95 -15.09 0.28 -2.74
CA LEU A 95 -14.57 -0.46 -1.59
C LEU A 95 -15.68 -0.60 -0.54
N ASP A 96 -16.18 -1.82 -0.39
CA ASP A 96 -17.14 -2.18 0.66
C ASP A 96 -16.39 -2.74 1.87
N PHE A 97 -16.01 -1.86 2.80
CA PHE A 97 -15.19 -2.22 3.96
C PHE A 97 -15.94 -3.09 4.96
N ARG A 98 -15.25 -4.11 5.48
CA ARG A 98 -15.79 -5.09 6.43
C ARG A 98 -14.95 -5.13 7.70
N GLU A 99 -15.59 -5.54 8.79
CA GLU A 99 -14.86 -5.77 10.03
C GLU A 99 -13.77 -6.84 9.81
N PRO A 100 -12.55 -6.61 10.31
CA PRO A 100 -11.47 -7.59 10.18
C PRO A 100 -11.89 -8.92 10.82
N PRO A 101 -11.69 -10.05 10.14
CA PRO A 101 -11.91 -11.36 10.74
C PRO A 101 -10.88 -11.62 11.84
N LEU A 102 -11.14 -12.60 12.72
CA LEU A 102 -10.24 -12.90 13.86
C LEU A 102 -8.79 -13.16 13.42
N TRP A 103 -8.59 -13.86 12.31
CA TRP A 103 -7.26 -14.16 11.77
C TRP A 103 -6.50 -12.94 11.22
N ALA A 104 -7.15 -11.76 11.15
CA ALA A 104 -6.50 -10.51 10.76
C ALA A 104 -5.42 -10.06 11.76
N GLU A 105 -5.45 -10.57 13.00
CA GLU A 105 -4.42 -10.28 14.01
C GLU A 105 -2.99 -10.62 13.54
N VAL A 106 -2.86 -11.60 12.64
CA VAL A 106 -1.58 -12.03 12.06
C VAL A 106 -0.86 -10.88 11.37
N PHE A 107 -1.59 -9.94 10.77
CA PHE A 107 -0.99 -8.78 10.09
C PHE A 107 -0.22 -7.88 11.06
N ALA A 108 -0.68 -7.76 12.31
CA ALA A 108 0.00 -6.98 13.35
C ALA A 108 1.36 -7.56 13.73
N TRP A 109 1.55 -8.88 13.66
CA TRP A 109 2.84 -9.53 13.93
C TRP A 109 3.91 -9.16 12.89
N TYR A 110 3.49 -8.71 11.71
CA TYR A 110 4.37 -8.21 10.66
C TYR A 110 4.48 -6.66 10.66
N GLY A 111 4.04 -6.00 11.74
CA GLY A 111 4.11 -4.55 11.89
C GLY A 111 3.07 -3.77 11.07
N LEU A 112 2.05 -4.45 10.55
CA LEU A 112 0.96 -3.82 9.78
C LEU A 112 -0.19 -3.43 10.70
N ARG A 113 -0.84 -2.31 10.41
CA ARG A 113 -1.92 -1.76 11.25
C ARG A 113 -3.27 -2.06 10.63
N VAL A 114 -4.01 -2.99 11.20
CA VAL A 114 -5.36 -3.35 10.73
C VAL A 114 -6.37 -2.31 11.22
N LEU A 115 -7.13 -1.74 10.28
CA LEU A 115 -8.19 -0.77 10.54
C LEU A 115 -9.56 -1.45 10.55
N ARG A 116 -10.43 -1.03 11.47
CA ARG A 116 -11.82 -1.49 11.54
C ARG A 116 -12.70 -0.77 10.51
N ALA A 117 -13.78 -1.41 10.08
CA ALA A 117 -14.68 -0.82 9.10
C ALA A 117 -15.29 0.49 9.61
N GLY A 118 -15.68 0.55 10.90
CA GLY A 118 -16.18 1.79 11.50
C GLY A 118 -15.20 2.97 11.45
N VAL A 119 -13.89 2.71 11.50
CA VAL A 119 -12.86 3.77 11.33
C VAL A 119 -12.75 4.18 9.87
N LEU A 120 -12.83 3.21 8.95
CA LEU A 120 -12.70 3.45 7.51
C LEU A 120 -13.90 4.17 6.92
N THR A 121 -15.10 3.99 7.48
CA THR A 121 -16.33 4.66 7.02
C THR A 121 -16.56 6.01 7.69
N ALA A 122 -15.78 6.35 8.71
CA ALA A 122 -15.87 7.64 9.38
C ALA A 122 -15.37 8.79 8.48
N PRO A 123 -15.86 10.03 8.68
CA PRO A 123 -15.34 11.19 7.99
C PRO A 123 -13.83 11.37 8.25
N PRO A 124 -13.03 11.79 7.24
CA PRO A 124 -11.59 11.98 7.43
C PRO A 124 -11.21 12.95 8.55
N SER A 125 -12.09 13.91 8.88
CA SER A 125 -11.90 14.85 10.00
C SER A 125 -11.89 14.19 11.37
N SER A 126 -12.39 12.96 11.49
CA SER A 126 -12.36 12.18 12.73
C SER A 126 -11.08 11.34 12.88
N ALA A 127 -10.23 11.29 11.84
CA ALA A 127 -8.99 10.52 11.86
C ALA A 127 -7.88 11.28 12.61
N GLY A 128 -7.12 10.55 13.44
CA GLY A 128 -5.93 11.10 14.07
C GLY A 128 -4.82 11.41 13.06
N ALA A 129 -3.95 12.38 13.39
CA ALA A 129 -2.82 12.79 12.56
C ALA A 129 -1.88 11.62 12.20
N GLU A 130 -1.80 10.60 13.07
CA GLU A 130 -1.01 9.36 12.92
C GLU A 130 -1.45 8.46 11.73
N VAL A 131 -2.60 8.76 11.12
CA VAL A 131 -3.16 7.99 9.99
C VAL A 131 -2.97 8.72 8.67
N LEU A 132 -2.88 10.06 8.71
CA LEU A 132 -2.86 10.91 7.52
C LEU A 132 -1.46 11.47 7.28
N ASP A 133 -0.88 11.15 6.12
CA ASP A 133 0.37 11.76 5.70
C ASP A 133 0.14 13.14 5.03
N ALA A 134 1.22 13.80 4.58
CA ALA A 134 1.12 15.08 3.90
C ALA A 134 0.37 14.99 2.55
N SER A 135 0.48 13.86 1.84
CA SER A 135 -0.24 13.62 0.58
C SER A 135 -1.73 13.47 0.83
N ASP A 136 -2.12 12.82 1.92
CA ASP A 136 -3.53 12.67 2.30
C ASP A 136 -4.17 14.02 2.62
N ARG A 137 -3.45 14.88 3.34
CA ARG A 137 -3.92 16.24 3.62
C ARG A 137 -4.13 17.06 2.35
N GLN A 138 -3.22 16.92 1.38
CA GLN A 138 -3.37 17.58 0.09
C GLN A 138 -4.50 16.97 -0.76
N ALA A 139 -4.74 15.67 -0.64
CA ALA A 139 -5.85 14.97 -1.28
C ALA A 139 -7.20 15.40 -0.69
N LEU A 140 -7.30 15.56 0.64
CA LEU A 140 -8.49 16.05 1.32
C LEU A 140 -8.97 17.39 0.77
N LEU A 141 -8.04 18.33 0.59
CA LEU A 141 -8.34 19.67 0.05
C LEU A 141 -8.80 19.63 -1.40
N ARG A 142 -8.26 18.71 -2.21
CA ARG A 142 -8.54 18.64 -3.65
C ARG A 142 -9.76 17.82 -4.02
N TRP A 143 -9.98 16.69 -3.33
CA TRP A 143 -10.94 15.67 -3.75
C TRP A 143 -12.11 15.49 -2.78
N ARG A 144 -12.00 16.03 -1.56
CA ARG A 144 -13.05 15.97 -0.52
C ARG A 144 -13.68 14.57 -0.37
N PRO A 145 -12.88 13.51 -0.13
CA PRO A 145 -13.40 12.17 0.09
C PRO A 145 -14.37 12.16 1.27
N ARG A 146 -15.39 11.33 1.19
CA ARG A 146 -16.46 11.25 2.21
C ARG A 146 -16.01 10.44 3.41
N THR A 147 -15.12 9.47 3.19
CA THR A 147 -14.66 8.54 4.22
C THR A 147 -13.14 8.47 4.28
N LEU A 148 -12.61 8.08 5.43
CA LEU A 148 -11.18 7.85 5.61
C LEU A 148 -10.66 6.75 4.67
N GLY A 149 -11.44 5.68 4.48
CA GLY A 149 -11.10 4.56 3.63
C GLY A 149 -10.95 4.97 2.16
N GLU A 150 -11.85 5.82 1.65
CA GLU A 150 -11.69 6.43 0.32
C GLU A 150 -10.37 7.20 0.24
N LEU A 151 -10.07 8.04 1.23
CA LEU A 151 -8.85 8.85 1.22
C LEU A 151 -7.58 7.99 1.17
N VAL A 152 -7.46 6.99 2.05
CA VAL A 152 -6.21 6.23 2.23
C VAL A 152 -6.06 5.04 1.26
N PHE A 153 -7.16 4.54 0.70
CA PHE A 153 -7.17 3.43 -0.27
C PHE A 153 -7.69 3.90 -1.64
N THR A 154 -7.18 5.03 -2.13
CA THR A 154 -7.51 5.52 -3.47
C THR A 154 -6.57 4.94 -4.54
N SER A 155 -7.16 4.58 -5.69
CA SER A 155 -6.46 4.52 -6.97
C SER A 155 -6.62 5.86 -7.68
N TRP A 156 -5.57 6.69 -7.72
CA TRP A 156 -5.63 8.00 -8.35
C TRP A 156 -5.63 7.84 -9.87
N ASN A 157 -6.79 7.99 -10.51
CA ASN A 157 -6.80 8.26 -11.95
C ASN A 157 -6.49 9.75 -12.15
N VAL A 158 -5.22 10.16 -12.05
CA VAL A 158 -4.81 11.48 -12.53
C VAL A 158 -5.07 11.46 -14.04
N PRO A 159 -5.94 12.30 -14.62
CA PRO A 159 -6.01 12.40 -16.08
C PRO A 159 -4.59 12.65 -16.57
N GLY A 160 -4.12 11.87 -17.55
CA GLY A 160 -2.86 12.22 -18.20
C GLY A 160 -2.93 13.69 -18.67
N PRO A 161 -1.79 14.37 -18.84
CA PRO A 161 -1.80 15.68 -19.49
C PRO A 161 -2.65 15.57 -20.77
N PRO A 162 -3.52 16.56 -21.07
CA PRO A 162 -4.34 16.50 -22.28
C PRO A 162 -3.39 16.22 -23.44
N GLY A 163 -3.69 15.16 -24.19
CA GLY A 163 -2.83 14.67 -25.26
C GLY A 163 -2.36 15.82 -26.12
N GLY A 164 -1.03 15.90 -26.32
CA GLY A 164 -0.46 16.84 -27.28
C GLY A 164 -1.17 16.67 -28.62
N PRO A 165 -1.39 17.78 -29.36
CA PRO A 165 -2.22 17.77 -30.55
C PRO A 165 -1.76 16.68 -31.52
N ALA A 166 -2.70 15.81 -31.90
CA ALA A 166 -2.50 14.81 -32.92
C ALA A 166 -1.97 15.49 -34.19
N GLY A 167 -0.75 15.09 -34.59
CA GLY A 167 -0.14 15.53 -35.82
C GLY A 167 -1.10 15.32 -36.99
N ARG A 168 -1.49 16.42 -37.61
CA ARG A 168 -2.29 16.46 -38.82
C ARG A 168 -1.51 15.71 -39.92
N PRO A 169 -2.09 14.72 -40.62
CA PRO A 169 -1.39 14.08 -41.72
C PRO A 169 -1.14 15.10 -42.83
N ALA A 170 0.12 15.27 -43.21
CA ALA A 170 0.52 16.01 -44.39
C ALA A 170 -0.08 15.33 -45.63
N ARG A 171 -0.65 16.15 -46.51
CA ARG A 171 -1.14 15.75 -47.83
C ARG A 171 0.00 15.47 -48.78
#